data_AF-A0A543BQW5-F1
#
_entry.id   AF-A0A543BQW5-F1
#
_cell.length_a   1.000
_cell.length_b   1.000
_cell.length_c   1.000
_cell.angle_alpha   90.00
_cell.angle_beta   90.00
_cell.angle_gamma   90.00
#
_symmetry.space_group_name_H-M   'P 1'
#
loop_
_entity.id
_entity.type
_entity.pdbx_description
1 polymer ?
#
loop_
_entity_poly.entity_id
_entity_poly.type
_entity_poly.pdbx_seq_one_letter_code
_entity_poly.pdbx_strand_id
1 'polypeptide(L)'
;MVKMNDRFFDDLLVSPELERHVTQVTEAIAEDARSRAPVESHDYQNGIRTSVKRQKRIVGLVQAFDWKSLIIEARFGVLVRSTRAVVGRGRRQGR
;
A
#
# COMPACT_ATOMS: atom_id res chain seq x y z
N MET A 1 5.15 -38.30 8.89
CA MET A 1 5.51 -36.94 8.44
C MET A 1 4.31 -36.38 7.69
N VAL A 2 3.63 -35.36 8.23
CA VAL A 2 2.50 -34.73 7.54
C VAL A 2 3.06 -33.83 6.44
N LYS A 3 2.67 -34.07 5.19
CA LYS A 3 3.07 -33.22 4.07
C LYS A 3 2.15 -32.01 4.07
N MET A 4 2.70 -30.83 4.36
CA MET A 4 1.97 -29.57 4.27
C MET A 4 1.44 -29.43 2.82
N ASN A 5 0.18 -29.07 2.66
CA ASN A 5 -0.40 -28.85 1.34
C ASN A 5 0.03 -27.48 0.83
N ASP A 6 1.24 -27.40 0.27
CA ASP A 6 1.82 -26.14 -0.21
C ASP A 6 0.90 -25.43 -1.22
N ARG A 7 0.19 -26.21 -2.05
CA ARG A 7 -0.77 -25.68 -3.03
C ARG A 7 -1.91 -24.90 -2.39
N PHE A 8 -2.45 -25.38 -1.26
CA PHE A 8 -3.50 -24.65 -0.55
C PHE A 8 -3.04 -23.26 -0.13
N PHE A 9 -1.82 -23.15 0.39
CA PHE A 9 -1.27 -21.86 0.83
C PHE A 9 -0.91 -20.95 -0.35
N ASP A 10 -0.38 -21.51 -1.44
CA ASP A 10 -0.11 -20.77 -2.67
C ASP A 10 -1.41 -20.17 -3.24
N ASP A 11 -2.49 -20.96 -3.30
CA ASP A 11 -3.80 -20.52 -3.77
C ASP A 11 -4.41 -19.45 -2.83
N LEU A 12 -4.23 -19.62 -1.52
CA LEU A 12 -4.69 -18.64 -0.52
C LEU A 12 -3.99 -17.28 -0.64
N LEU A 13 -2.68 -17.27 -0.94
CA LEU A 13 -1.88 -16.05 -1.07
C LEU A 13 -2.25 -15.18 -2.28
N VAL A 14 -3.02 -15.73 -3.21
CA VAL A 14 -3.54 -15.04 -4.40
C VAL A 14 -5.07 -15.05 -4.48
N SER A 15 -5.75 -15.38 -3.37
CA SER A 15 -7.19 -15.51 -3.36
C SER A 15 -7.90 -14.17 -3.63
N PRO A 16 -9.10 -14.17 -4.26
CA PRO A 16 -9.87 -12.95 -4.50
C PRO A 16 -10.23 -12.18 -3.22
N GLU A 17 -10.39 -12.89 -2.10
CA GLU A 17 -10.63 -12.29 -0.78
C GLU A 17 -9.43 -11.51 -0.28
N LEU A 18 -8.25 -12.13 -0.35
CA LEU A 18 -7.00 -11.47 0.03
C LEU A 18 -6.71 -10.28 -0.88
N GLU A 19 -6.98 -10.39 -2.18
CA GLU A 19 -6.80 -9.30 -3.12
C GLU A 19 -7.71 -8.10 -2.82
N ARG A 20 -8.99 -8.35 -2.50
CA ARG A 20 -9.91 -7.30 -2.06
C ARG A 20 -9.40 -6.61 -0.80
N HIS A 21 -8.93 -7.38 0.18
CA HIS A 21 -8.39 -6.83 1.41
C HIS A 21 -7.13 -5.98 1.18
N VAL A 22 -6.18 -6.49 0.37
CA VAL A 22 -4.96 -5.75 0.00
C VAL A 22 -5.32 -4.47 -0.74
N THR A 23 -6.26 -4.52 -1.69
CA THR A 23 -6.73 -3.33 -2.42
C THR A 23 -7.32 -2.29 -1.47
N GLN A 24 -8.19 -2.69 -0.53
CA GLN A 24 -8.78 -1.78 0.46
C GLN A 24 -7.72 -1.07 1.30
N VAL A 25 -6.73 -1.81 1.82
CA VAL A 25 -5.64 -1.23 2.61
C VAL A 25 -4.77 -0.30 1.75
N THR A 26 -4.53 -0.66 0.49
CA THR A 26 -3.74 0.13 -0.45
C THR A 26 -4.42 1.47 -0.76
N GLU A 27 -5.73 1.46 -0.99
CA GLU A 27 -6.52 2.69 -1.19
C GLU A 27 -6.51 3.57 0.06
N ALA A 28 -6.68 2.99 1.25
CA ALA A 28 -6.63 3.75 2.50
C ALA A 28 -5.26 4.42 2.72
N ILE A 29 -4.16 3.76 2.33
CA ILE A 29 -2.82 4.38 2.36
C ILE A 29 -2.72 5.52 1.35
N ALA A 30 -3.25 5.34 0.14
CA ALA A 30 -3.23 6.39 -0.88
C ALA A 30 -4.06 7.61 -0.49
N GLU A 31 -5.23 7.41 0.12
CA GLU A 31 -6.07 8.49 0.65
C GLU A 31 -5.36 9.28 1.76
N ASP A 32 -4.79 8.61 2.76
CA ASP A 32 -4.00 9.27 3.82
C ASP A 32 -2.79 10.00 3.22
N ALA A 33 -2.10 9.42 2.23
CA ALA A 33 -0.99 10.05 1.53
C ALA A 33 -1.41 11.32 0.78
N ARG A 34 -2.54 11.29 0.06
CA ARG A 34 -3.10 12.46 -0.61
C ARG A 34 -3.44 13.57 0.38
N SER A 35 -3.98 13.23 1.56
CA SER A 35 -4.30 14.23 2.60
C SER A 35 -3.07 14.91 3.23
N ARG A 36 -1.91 14.23 3.18
CA ARG A 36 -0.63 14.71 3.73
C ARG A 36 0.26 15.39 2.70
N ALA A 37 -0.13 15.35 1.43
CA ALA A 37 0.65 15.89 0.34
C ALA A 37 0.87 17.41 0.54
N PRO A 38 2.08 17.93 0.30
CA PRO A 38 2.31 19.37 0.29
C PRO A 38 1.54 20.02 -0.86
N VAL A 39 0.93 21.17 -0.58
CA VAL A 39 -0.17 21.75 -1.39
C VAL A 39 0.32 22.79 -2.43
N GLU A 40 1.63 22.86 -2.72
CA GLU A 40 2.15 23.92 -3.63
C GLU A 40 1.44 23.95 -4.99
N SER A 41 1.32 22.79 -5.66
CA SER A 41 0.69 22.68 -6.99
C SER A 41 -0.36 21.58 -7.10
N HIS A 42 -0.59 20.79 -6.04
CA HIS A 42 -1.38 19.55 -6.05
C HIS A 42 -0.90 18.46 -7.03
N ASP A 43 0.12 18.69 -7.87
CA ASP A 43 0.60 17.69 -8.85
C ASP A 43 1.06 16.40 -8.19
N TYR A 44 1.82 16.51 -7.10
CA TYR A 44 2.23 15.37 -6.30
C TYR A 44 1.02 14.61 -5.74
N GLN A 45 0.05 15.32 -5.16
CA GLN A 45 -1.18 14.74 -4.62
C GLN A 45 -1.97 13.98 -5.70
N ASN A 46 -2.18 14.61 -6.85
CA ASN A 46 -2.90 14.04 -7.99
C ASN A 46 -2.12 12.90 -8.66
N GLY A 47 -0.79 12.92 -8.52
CA GLY A 47 0.13 11.90 -9.01
C GLY A 47 0.19 10.64 -8.15
N ILE A 48 -0.45 10.60 -6.97
CA ILE A 48 -0.52 9.40 -6.13
C ILE A 48 -1.56 8.43 -6.69
N ARG A 49 -1.09 7.26 -7.12
CA ARG A 49 -1.89 6.19 -7.72
C ARG A 49 -1.64 4.87 -7.02
N THR A 50 -2.63 3.99 -7.11
CA THR A 50 -2.57 2.63 -6.60
C THR A 50 -2.45 1.65 -7.77
N SER A 51 -1.81 0.52 -7.53
CA SER A 51 -1.85 -0.62 -8.44
C SER A 51 -1.71 -1.92 -7.64
N VAL A 52 -2.10 -3.03 -8.26
CA VAL A 52 -1.95 -4.37 -7.68
C VAL A 52 -1.00 -5.16 -8.56
N LYS A 53 -0.02 -5.81 -7.92
CA LYS A 53 0.90 -6.74 -8.56
C LYS A 53 0.68 -8.14 -8.03
N ARG A 54 0.42 -9.09 -8.93
CA ARG A 54 0.39 -10.52 -8.61
C ARG A 54 1.79 -11.11 -8.79
N GLN A 55 2.32 -11.71 -7.73
CA GLN A 55 3.54 -12.53 -7.76
C GLN A 55 3.21 -13.88 -7.09
N LYS A 56 4.07 -14.39 -6.19
CA LYS A 56 3.73 -15.49 -5.27
C LYS A 56 2.65 -15.12 -4.24
N ARG A 57 2.31 -13.83 -4.14
CA ARG A 57 1.26 -13.25 -3.30
C ARG A 57 0.72 -12.00 -3.97
N ILE A 58 -0.44 -11.54 -3.54
CA ILE A 58 -0.93 -10.21 -3.91
C ILE A 58 -0.11 -9.12 -3.20
N VAL A 59 0.33 -8.12 -3.95
CA VAL A 59 1.02 -6.94 -3.43
C VAL A 59 0.30 -5.70 -3.93
N GLY A 60 -0.18 -4.88 -3.00
CA GLY A 60 -0.67 -3.54 -3.28
C GLY A 60 0.49 -2.55 -3.34
N LEU A 61 0.44 -1.65 -4.32
CA LEU A 61 1.45 -0.63 -4.57
C LEU A 61 0.79 0.74 -4.47
N VAL A 62 1.44 1.66 -3.75
CA VAL A 62 1.12 3.10 -3.74
C VAL A 62 2.32 3.82 -4.31
N GLN A 63 2.10 4.58 -5.38
CA GLN A 63 3.17 5.17 -6.20
C GLN A 63 2.87 6.64 -6.49
N ALA A 64 3.89 7.48 -6.48
CA ALA A 64 3.80 8.88 -6.88
C ALA A 64 4.50 9.07 -8.24
N PHE A 65 3.82 9.74 -9.17
CA PHE A 65 4.28 9.92 -10.56
C PHE A 65 4.72 11.35 -10.91
N ASP A 66 4.64 12.28 -9.97
CA ASP A 66 5.11 13.65 -10.18
C ASP A 66 6.65 13.70 -10.33
N TRP A 67 7.17 14.62 -11.14
CA TRP A 67 8.61 14.72 -11.39
C TRP A 67 9.40 15.13 -10.13
N LYS A 68 8.77 15.81 -9.17
CA LYS A 68 9.37 16.14 -7.86
C LYS A 68 9.15 15.05 -6.81
N SER A 69 8.52 13.92 -7.14
CA SER A 69 8.16 12.88 -6.17
C SER A 69 9.34 12.43 -5.32
N LEU A 70 10.53 12.25 -5.91
CA LEU A 70 11.74 11.87 -5.17
C LEU A 70 12.17 12.93 -4.16
N ILE A 71 12.12 14.21 -4.53
CA ILE A 71 12.49 15.33 -3.65
C ILE A 71 11.47 15.45 -2.50
N ILE A 72 10.18 15.33 -2.83
CA ILE A 72 9.09 15.38 -1.85
C ILE A 72 9.18 14.20 -0.88
N GLU A 73 9.41 12.98 -1.38
CA GLU A 73 9.57 11.81 -0.51
C GLU A 73 10.85 11.85 0.32
N ALA A 74 11.94 12.45 -0.17
CA ALA A 74 13.16 12.60 0.62
C ALA A 74 12.99 13.59 1.79
N ARG A 75 12.29 14.71 1.55
CA ARG A 75 12.08 15.76 2.55
C ARG A 75 10.94 15.42 3.52
N PHE A 76 9.83 14.95 2.97
CA PHE A 76 8.62 14.68 3.71
C PHE A 76 8.51 13.18 3.95
N GLY A 77 8.58 12.31 2.95
CA GLY A 77 8.34 10.88 3.17
C GLY A 77 6.86 10.63 3.42
N VAL A 78 6.02 11.16 2.54
CA VAL A 78 4.57 11.10 2.66
C VAL A 78 4.12 9.64 2.56
N LEU A 79 4.62 8.87 1.61
CA LEU A 79 4.20 7.48 1.39
C LEU A 79 4.58 6.57 2.57
N VAL A 80 5.81 6.72 3.09
CA VAL A 80 6.28 5.90 4.23
C VAL A 80 5.50 6.21 5.50
N ARG A 81 5.21 7.49 5.77
CA ARG A 81 4.42 7.87 6.94
C ARG A 81 2.98 7.39 6.84
N SER A 82 2.38 7.48 5.65
CA SER A 82 0.99 7.03 5.42
C SER A 82 0.87 5.51 5.58
N THR A 83 1.82 4.77 5.02
CA THR A 83 1.91 3.31 5.21
C THR A 83 1.97 2.94 6.70
N ARG A 84 2.82 3.63 7.47
CA ARG A 84 2.93 3.40 8.93
C ARG A 84 1.68 3.81 9.68
N ALA A 85 1.01 4.90 9.29
CA ALA A 85 -0.20 5.37 9.94
C ALA A 85 -1.35 4.36 9.77
N VAL A 86 -1.57 3.85 8.55
CA VAL A 86 -2.65 2.90 8.27
C VAL A 86 -2.33 1.51 8.81
N VAL A 87 -1.16 0.95 8.49
CA VAL A 87 -0.79 -0.42 8.88
C VAL A 87 -0.42 -0.52 10.37
N GLY A 88 0.23 0.52 10.91
CA GLY A 88 0.62 0.57 12.32
C GLY A 88 -0.57 0.66 13.28
N ARG A 89 -1.70 1.24 12.85
CA ARG A 89 -2.97 1.20 13.62
C ARG A 89 -3.49 -0.22 13.77
N GLY A 90 -3.45 -1.03 12.70
CA GLY A 90 -3.88 -2.44 12.75
C GLY A 90 -3.05 -3.30 13.73
N ARG A 91 -1.76 -3.01 13.87
CA ARG A 91 -0.87 -3.72 14.83
C ARG A 91 -1.16 -3.43 16.31
N ARG A 92 -1.80 -2.30 16.63
CA ARG A 92 -2.10 -1.92 18.02
C ARG A 92 -3.46 -2.43 18.51
N GLN A 93 -4.41 -2.72 17.62
CA GLN A 93 -5.73 -3.25 17.99
C GLN A 93 -5.75 -4.77 18.24
N GLY A 94 -4.72 -5.50 17.81
CA GLY A 94 -4.58 -6.94 18.04
C GLY A 94 -3.76 -7.31 19.28
N ARG A 95 -3.62 -6.42 20.26
CA ARG A 95 -2.89 -6.63 21.51
C ARG A 95 -3.78 -6.42 22.72
#